data_AF-A0A822ARQ6-F1
#
_entry.id   AF-A0A822ARQ6-F1
#
_cell.length_a   1.000
_cell.length_b   1.000
_cell.length_c   1.000
_cell.angle_alpha   90.00
_cell.angle_beta   90.00
_cell.angle_gamma   90.00
#
_symmetry.space_group_name_H-M   'P 1'
#
loop_
_entity.id
_entity.type
_entity.pdbx_description
1 polymer ?
#
loop_
_entity_poly.entity_id
_entity_poly.type
_entity_poly.pdbx_seq_one_letter_code
_entity_poly.pdbx_strand_id
1 'polypeptide(L)' 'SEAKMVCKDNQDGTCIMEYLPTKAGQYDIAIKFAEQHIPGSPFRVLVRDRLDANHVNVK' A
#
# COMPACT_ATOMS: atom_id res chain seq x y z
N SER A 1 -7.39 -0.04 13.98
CA SER A 1 -6.64 0.53 12.84
C SER A 1 -6.74 -0.47 11.71
N GLU A 2 -7.92 -0.55 11.09
CA GLU A 2 -8.16 -1.49 9.99
C GLU A 2 -8.03 -0.71 8.70
N ALA A 3 -7.08 -1.11 7.87
CA ALA A 3 -6.97 -0.61 6.51
C ALA A 3 -7.87 -1.49 5.64
N LYS A 4 -8.68 -0.86 4.80
CA LYS A 4 -9.54 -1.57 3.86
C LYS A 4 -8.63 -2.25 2.83
N MET A 5 -8.71 -3.58 2.73
CA MET A 5 -8.08 -4.37 1.69
C MET A 5 -9.17 -4.78 0.70
N VAL A 6 -9.03 -4.39 -0.57
CA VAL A 6 -9.92 -4.82 -1.64
C VAL A 6 -9.15 -5.78 -2.51
N CYS A 7 -9.64 -7.01 -2.66
CA CYS A 7 -9.15 -7.95 -3.66
C CYS A 7 -10.16 -8.04 -4.80
N LYS A 8 -9.70 -7.85 -6.03
CA LYS A 8 -10.50 -8.02 -7.24
C LYS A 8 -9.82 -9.07 -8.12
N ASP A 9 -10.52 -10.17 -8.37
CA ASP A 9 -10.12 -11.18 -9.34
C ASP A 9 -10.46 -10.67 -10.75
N ASN A 10 -9.47 -10.69 -11.65
CA ASN A 10 -9.64 -10.28 -13.03
C ASN A 10 -10.04 -11.44 -13.96
N GLN A 11 -10.13 -12.68 -13.46
CA GLN A 11 -10.48 -13.89 -14.21
C GLN A 11 -9.56 -14.22 -15.40
N ASP A 12 -8.36 -13.65 -15.41
CA ASP A 12 -7.30 -13.88 -16.40
C ASP A 12 -6.04 -14.50 -15.76
N GLY A 13 -6.14 -14.93 -14.49
CA GLY A 13 -5.03 -15.39 -13.67
C GLY A 13 -4.34 -14.29 -12.87
N THR A 14 -4.84 -13.05 -12.90
CA THR A 14 -4.34 -11.94 -12.09
C THR A 14 -5.36 -11.44 -11.07
N CYS A 15 -4.88 -10.90 -9.94
CA CYS A 15 -5.70 -10.25 -8.94
C CYS A 15 -5.17 -8.84 -8.65
N ILE A 16 -6.06 -7.88 -8.48
CA ILE A 16 -5.74 -6.52 -8.02
C ILE A 16 -5.97 -6.47 -6.52
N MET A 17 -4.98 -5.97 -5.78
CA MET A 17 -5.11 -5.67 -4.37
C MET A 17 -4.91 -4.18 -4.11
N GLU A 18 -5.88 -3.55 -3.45
CA GLU A 18 -5.79 -2.16 -3.03
C GLU A 18 -5.70 -2.06 -1.51
N TYR A 19 -4.73 -1.29 -1.03
CA TYR A 19 -4.51 -1.00 0.38
C TYR A 19 -4.52 0.51 0.60
N LEU A 20 -5.40 0.97 1.51
CA LEU A 20 -5.50 2.38 1.91
C LEU A 20 -4.93 2.56 3.33
N PRO A 21 -3.63 2.94 3.47
CA PRO A 21 -3.05 3.25 4.77
C PRO A 21 -3.70 4.51 5.34
N THR A 22 -4.11 4.45 6.60
CA THR A 22 -4.71 5.58 7.33
C THR A 22 -3.71 6.36 8.17
N LYS A 23 -2.44 5.92 8.20
CA LYS A 23 -1.36 6.56 8.96
C LYS A 23 -0.11 6.66 8.09
N ALA A 24 0.65 7.74 8.23
CA ALA A 24 2.00 7.79 7.71
C ALA A 24 2.89 6.75 8.39
N GLY A 25 3.83 6.22 7.64
CA GLY A 25 4.73 5.18 8.11
C GLY A 25 5.39 4.42 6.97
N GLN A 26 6.33 3.56 7.35
CA GLN A 26 6.95 2.61 6.43
C GLN A 26 6.23 1.28 6.53
N TYR A 27 5.83 0.75 5.38
CA TYR A 27 5.06 -0.48 5.26
C TYR A 27 5.83 -1.47 4.39
N ASP A 28 5.97 -2.70 4.88
CA ASP A 28 6.50 -3.81 4.11
C ASP A 28 5.32 -4.66 3.62
N ILE A 29 5.12 -4.70 2.31
CA ILE A 29 4.04 -5.43 1.64
C ILE A 29 4.61 -6.77 1.17
N ALA A 30 4.29 -7.84 1.89
CA ALA A 30 4.69 -9.20 1.53
C ALA A 30 3.67 -9.85 0.61
N ILE A 31 4.09 -10.15 -0.63
CA ILE A 31 3.34 -10.95 -1.59
C ILE A 31 4.01 -12.31 -1.70
N LYS A 32 3.23 -13.38 -1.47
CA LYS A 32 3.68 -14.77 -1.52
C LYS A 32 2.78 -15.60 -2.44
N PHE A 33 3.38 -16.58 -3.11
CA PHE A 33 2.70 -17.63 -3.85
C PHE A 33 3.24 -18.98 -3.37
N ALA A 34 2.35 -19.92 -3.03
CA ALA A 34 2.72 -21.21 -2.45
C ALA A 34 3.72 -21.08 -1.26
N GLU A 35 3.42 -20.15 -0.32
CA GLU A 35 4.27 -19.80 0.83
C GLU A 35 5.65 -19.19 0.51
N GLN A 36 5.98 -18.99 -0.77
CA GLN A 36 7.25 -18.40 -1.21
C GLN A 36 7.06 -16.96 -1.69
N HIS A 37 8.00 -16.08 -1.37
CA HIS A 37 7.99 -14.71 -1.90
C HIS A 37 8.15 -14.69 -3.42
N ILE A 38 7.32 -13.91 -4.10
CA ILE A 38 7.56 -13.60 -5.51
C ILE A 38 8.83 -12.73 -5.65
N PRO A 39 9.45 -12.69 -6.85
CA PRO A 39 10.58 -11.78 -7.07
C PRO A 39 10.23 -10.32 -6.71
N GLY A 40 11.10 -9.68 -5.92
CA GLY A 40 10.93 -8.30 -5.46
C GLY A 40 10.09 -8.13 -4.19
N SER A 41 9.46 -9.19 -3.68
CA SER A 41 8.75 -9.17 -2.39
C SER A 41 9.73 -9.43 -1.22
N PRO A 42 9.59 -8.73 -0.08
CA PRO A 42 8.57 -7.73 0.23
C PRO A 42 8.85 -6.36 -0.44
N PHE A 43 7.77 -5.64 -0.77
CA PHE A 43 7.82 -4.29 -1.32
C PHE A 43 7.74 -3.26 -0.19
N ARG A 44 8.75 -2.39 -0.11
CA ARG A 44 8.81 -1.36 0.92
C ARG A 44 8.21 -0.06 0.42
N VAL A 45 7.16 0.41 1.10
CA VAL A 45 6.42 1.63 0.75
C VAL A 45 6.50 2.63 1.88
N LEU A 46 6.91 3.86 1.57
CA LEU A 46 6.85 4.98 2.51
C LEU A 46 5.57 5.77 2.27
N VAL A 47 4.65 5.71 3.22
CA VAL A 47 3.42 6.52 3.24
C VAL A 47 3.72 7.79 4.03
N ARG A 48 3.49 8.95 3.41
CA ARG A 48 3.61 10.26 4.06
C ARG A 48 2.23 10.83 4.33
N ASP A 49 2.12 11.66 5.35
CA ASP A 49 0.91 12.43 5.58
C ASP A 49 0.65 13.36 4.39
N ARG A 50 -0.63 13.63 4.13
CA ARG A 50 -1.00 14.67 3.18
C ARG A 50 -0.51 16.00 3.76
N LEU A 51 0.52 16.57 3.14
CA LEU A 51 0.86 17.97 3.36
C LEU A 51 -0.27 18.79 2.76
N ASP A 52 -1.22 19.22 3.57
CA ASP A 52 -2.22 20.20 3.15
C ASP A 52 -1.49 21.54 2.93
N ALA A 53 -1.06 21.78 1.69
CA ALA A 53 -0.38 23.00 1.25
C ALA A 53 -1.25 24.26 1.34
N ASN A 54 -2.48 24.16 1.86
CA ASN A 54 -3.37 25.28 2.13
C ASN A 54 -3.08 26.00 3.46
N HIS A 55 -2.05 25.59 4.20
CA HIS A 55 -1.61 26.26 5.45
C HIS A 55 -0.15 26.74 5.39
N VAL A 56 0.36 27.10 4.21
CA VAL A 56 1.66 27.76 4.09
C VAL A 56 1.49 29.25 4.38
N ASN A 57 1.69 29.67 5.63
CA ASN A 57 1.96 31.08 5.92
C ASN A 57 3.36 31.39 5.41
N VAL A 58 3.45 32.11 4.30
CA VAL A 58 4.68 32.75 3.85
C VAL A 58 4.97 33.90 4.82
N LYS A 59 6.12 33.86 5.47
CA LYS A 59 6.58 34.93 6.36
C LYS A 59 7.38 35.98 5.58
#